data_AF-A0A9D5ES63-F1
#
_entry.id   AF-A0A9D5ES63-F1
#
_cell.length_a   1.000
_cell.length_b   1.000
_cell.length_c   1.000
_cell.angle_alpha   90.00
_cell.angle_beta   90.00
_cell.angle_gamma   90.00
#
_symmetry.space_group_name_H-M   'P 1'
#
loop_
_entity.id
_entity.type
_entity.pdbx_description
1 polymer ?
#
loop_
_entity_poly.entity_id
_entity_poly.type
_entity_poly.pdbx_seq_one_letter_code
_entity_poly.pdbx_strand_id
1 'polypeptide(L)'
;MTRLVVALLAGGLFAATGFGATPDPKDLAIPAQELSKARELVRKLGSEFYREREEAYAELMKMGRLARPVLLEAASSDADPEVRFRSSRLLPKAGADELAARLETFLADKDGKYDHELPGLKQYRKVLGADEKARSLFVEIVKSPYNVEMLQALDRGTTEGGRAISDRRTLLFSQMQHRNIGGRVSPPQQASLADLACLLFAEAVTPSKDIPRSGMWNHITGATFLQQPASMNTLNNTGAPHAEAYRRIIGQWLETRDDAQDLNQLAHLIGQQLRGFQQSLPLLRRIVTTEGVHGYAKGQALMFLIQQRGKEEHGFLTTLLNNDTLVTTVWFGNNINPKNMQPQQYQCLLRDVALAMLVTQSGQKMKEYGYVFPNNQPEPNPQSIGYGNYAFPSEDARAGALVKYGFWRLKQSFKEPVKEPVKEPVPQPPAPTPAPSK
;
A
#
# COMPACT_ATOMS: atom_id res chain seq x y z
N MET A 1 31.89 30.21 0.28
CA MET A 1 32.74 29.06 0.63
C MET A 1 31.95 27.77 0.38
N THR A 2 32.07 27.34 -0.87
CA THR A 2 32.02 25.97 -1.42
C THR A 2 31.27 24.87 -0.65
N ARG A 3 30.05 24.57 -1.12
CA ARG A 3 29.37 23.29 -0.97
C ARG A 3 29.56 22.49 -2.27
N LEU A 4 30.29 21.38 -2.21
CA LEU A 4 30.41 20.44 -3.32
C LEU A 4 30.84 19.07 -2.78
N VAL A 5 29.89 18.25 -2.32
CA VAL A 5 30.06 16.79 -2.17
C VAL A 5 28.71 16.11 -2.39
N VAL A 6 28.30 16.02 -3.66
CA VAL A 6 27.37 14.99 -4.15
C VAL A 6 27.95 14.53 -5.48
N ALA A 7 28.89 13.60 -5.42
CA ALA A 7 29.36 12.80 -6.54
C ALA A 7 30.29 11.72 -5.98
N LEU A 8 29.78 10.49 -5.78
CA LEU A 8 30.59 9.27 -5.69
C LEU A 8 29.67 8.04 -5.81
N LEU A 9 29.03 7.92 -6.98
CA LEU A 9 28.51 6.67 -7.53
C LEU A 9 28.89 6.55 -9.02
N ALA A 10 30.09 7.00 -9.37
CA ALA A 10 30.71 6.76 -10.66
C ALA A 10 32.22 6.60 -10.43
N GLY A 11 32.76 5.41 -10.69
CA GLY A 11 34.20 5.14 -10.65
C GLY A 11 34.57 3.99 -9.74
N GLY A 12 34.54 2.77 -10.30
CA GLY A 12 34.99 1.57 -9.59
C GLY A 12 34.66 0.24 -10.28
N LEU A 13 34.29 0.24 -11.57
CA LEU A 13 34.25 -0.99 -12.37
C LEU A 13 35.69 -1.32 -12.79
N PHE A 14 36.41 -2.05 -11.92
CA PHE A 14 37.55 -2.82 -12.40
C PHE A 14 37.03 -4.03 -13.18
N ALA A 15 37.66 -4.25 -14.32
CA ALA A 15 37.29 -5.19 -15.35
C ALA A 15 37.06 -6.63 -14.84
N ALA A 16 35.79 -7.05 -14.80
CA ALA A 16 35.43 -8.42 -15.11
C ALA A 16 35.17 -8.48 -16.61
N THR A 17 36.01 -9.23 -17.32
CA THR A 17 35.90 -9.50 -18.76
C THR A 17 34.57 -10.16 -19.09
N GLY A 18 33.71 -9.48 -19.86
CA GLY A 18 32.89 -10.02 -20.96
C GLY A 18 31.81 -11.08 -20.71
N PHE A 19 31.74 -11.72 -19.54
CA PHE A 19 30.66 -12.65 -19.21
C PHE A 19 29.66 -11.92 -18.31
N GLY A 20 28.43 -11.74 -18.79
CA GLY A 20 27.35 -11.17 -17.98
C GLY A 20 27.19 -11.94 -16.67
N ALA A 21 26.72 -11.27 -15.62
CA ALA A 21 26.49 -11.89 -14.33
C ALA A 21 25.68 -13.20 -14.50
N THR A 22 26.17 -14.27 -13.88
CA THR A 22 25.50 -15.57 -13.87
C THR A 22 24.22 -15.49 -13.02
N PRO A 23 23.13 -16.16 -13.44
CA PRO A 23 21.87 -16.18 -12.69
C PRO A 23 21.90 -17.09 -11.44
N ASP A 24 22.89 -17.98 -11.29
CA ASP A 24 22.97 -18.87 -10.13
C ASP A 24 23.68 -18.17 -8.95
N PRO A 25 22.99 -17.93 -7.81
CA PRO A 25 23.60 -17.31 -6.64
C PRO A 25 24.75 -18.14 -6.04
N LYS A 26 24.85 -19.43 -6.35
CA LYS A 26 25.99 -20.26 -5.91
C LYS A 26 27.31 -19.82 -6.52
N ASP A 27 27.27 -19.21 -7.69
CA ASP A 27 28.47 -18.71 -8.35
C ASP A 27 29.03 -17.44 -7.66
N LEU A 28 28.27 -16.84 -6.75
CA LEU A 28 28.75 -15.77 -5.89
C LEU A 28 29.65 -16.28 -4.74
N ALA A 29 29.78 -17.59 -4.56
CA ALA A 29 30.64 -18.18 -3.53
C ALA A 29 32.07 -17.63 -3.61
N ILE A 30 32.58 -17.18 -2.47
CA ILE A 30 33.92 -16.60 -2.37
C ILE A 30 34.94 -17.75 -2.31
N PRO A 31 35.95 -17.80 -3.19
CA PRO A 31 36.98 -18.83 -3.16
C PRO A 31 37.73 -18.85 -1.82
N ALA A 32 38.09 -20.05 -1.33
CA ALA A 32 38.79 -20.21 -0.05
C ALA A 32 40.13 -19.44 0.01
N GLN A 33 40.81 -19.30 -1.14
CA GLN A 33 42.04 -18.52 -1.27
C GLN A 33 41.83 -17.03 -0.97
N GLU A 34 40.73 -16.44 -1.46
CA GLU A 34 40.38 -15.04 -1.19
C GLU A 34 40.02 -14.83 0.28
N LEU A 35 39.30 -15.78 0.90
CA LEU A 35 39.02 -15.73 2.33
C LEU A 35 40.30 -15.82 3.17
N SER A 36 41.25 -16.68 2.79
CA SER A 36 42.55 -16.79 3.46
C SER A 36 43.33 -15.48 3.37
N LYS A 37 43.40 -14.89 2.17
CA LYS A 37 44.03 -13.58 1.95
C LYS A 37 43.38 -12.49 2.78
N ALA A 38 42.05 -12.44 2.85
CA ALA A 38 41.33 -11.48 3.67
C ALA A 38 41.66 -11.64 5.17
N ARG A 39 41.76 -12.87 5.70
CA ARG A 39 42.16 -13.12 7.11
C ARG A 39 43.55 -12.61 7.42
N GLU A 40 44.50 -12.79 6.51
CA GLU A 40 45.86 -12.27 6.68
C GLU A 40 45.89 -10.74 6.70
N LEU A 41 45.16 -10.09 5.79
CA LEU A 41 45.07 -8.63 5.76
C LEU A 41 44.36 -8.07 7.00
N VAL A 42 43.30 -8.72 7.48
CA VAL A 42 42.63 -8.32 8.72
C VAL A 42 43.59 -8.39 9.92
N ARG A 43 44.42 -9.42 10.02
CA ARG A 43 45.46 -9.50 11.06
C ARG A 43 46.43 -8.31 11.00
N LYS A 44 46.79 -7.87 9.78
CA LYS A 44 47.68 -6.71 9.57
C LYS A 44 47.03 -5.37 9.92
N LEU A 45 45.70 -5.28 10.07
CA LEU A 45 45.04 -4.07 10.58
C LEU A 45 45.44 -3.74 12.01
N GLY A 46 45.87 -4.73 12.80
CA GLY A 46 46.40 -4.58 14.16
C GLY A 46 47.92 -4.50 14.23
N SER A 47 48.63 -4.36 13.10
CA SER A 47 50.09 -4.25 13.10
C SER A 47 50.54 -3.01 13.89
N GLU A 48 51.67 -3.09 14.60
CA GLU A 48 52.28 -1.92 15.26
C GLU A 48 52.76 -0.88 14.22
N PHE A 49 53.14 -1.34 13.02
CA PHE A 49 53.60 -0.48 11.94
C PHE A 49 52.42 0.17 11.20
N TYR A 50 52.33 1.49 11.30
CA TYR A 50 51.29 2.28 10.62
C TYR A 50 51.18 1.97 9.13
N ARG A 51 52.32 1.84 8.45
CA ARG A 51 52.37 1.55 7.02
C ARG A 51 51.68 0.22 6.66
N GLU A 52 51.92 -0.83 7.43
CA GLU A 52 51.29 -2.13 7.21
C GLU A 52 49.78 -2.08 7.43
N ARG A 53 49.32 -1.32 8.44
CA ARG A 53 47.88 -1.12 8.70
C ARG A 53 47.18 -0.44 7.52
N GLU A 54 47.77 0.63 7.00
CA GLU A 54 47.19 1.39 5.89
C GLU A 54 47.21 0.60 4.57
N GLU A 55 48.29 -0.13 4.29
CA GLU A 55 48.37 -1.03 3.13
C GLU A 55 47.31 -2.14 3.22
N ALA A 56 47.16 -2.76 4.38
CA ALA A 56 46.13 -3.77 4.61
C ALA A 56 44.70 -3.21 4.47
N TYR A 57 44.46 -2.02 5.00
CA TYR A 57 43.18 -1.33 4.90
C TYR A 57 42.81 -1.03 3.43
N ALA A 58 43.78 -0.54 2.64
CA ALA A 58 43.58 -0.27 1.22
C ALA A 58 43.32 -1.55 0.42
N GLU A 59 44.03 -2.64 0.70
CA GLU A 59 43.82 -3.92 0.03
C GLU A 59 42.46 -4.55 0.38
N LEU A 60 42.05 -4.52 1.66
CA LEU A 60 40.71 -4.98 2.06
C LEU A 60 39.60 -4.13 1.42
N MET A 61 39.82 -2.82 1.28
CA MET A 61 38.88 -1.93 0.59
C MET A 61 38.74 -2.29 -0.90
N LYS A 62 39.84 -2.68 -1.56
CA LYS A 62 39.83 -3.15 -2.96
C LYS A 62 39.16 -4.52 -3.10
N MET A 63 39.36 -5.42 -2.14
CA MET A 63 38.72 -6.74 -2.15
C MET A 63 37.18 -6.66 -2.07
N GLY A 64 36.64 -5.62 -1.44
CA GLY A 64 35.20 -5.35 -1.40
C GLY A 64 34.42 -6.55 -0.86
N ARG A 65 33.51 -7.10 -1.68
CA ARG A 65 32.66 -8.25 -1.30
C ARG A 65 33.47 -9.47 -0.84
N LEU A 66 34.65 -9.71 -1.43
CA LEU A 66 35.47 -10.90 -1.15
C LEU A 66 35.98 -10.93 0.29
N ALA A 67 36.17 -9.75 0.90
CA ALA A 67 36.61 -9.62 2.29
C ALA A 67 35.44 -9.58 3.29
N ARG A 68 34.19 -9.40 2.84
CA ARG A 68 33.03 -9.14 3.70
C ARG A 68 32.86 -10.17 4.82
N PRO A 69 32.90 -11.50 4.59
CA PRO A 69 32.67 -12.47 5.67
C PRO A 69 33.71 -12.35 6.79
N VAL A 70 34.97 -12.14 6.42
CA VAL A 70 36.08 -12.02 7.37
C VAL A 70 36.01 -10.68 8.12
N LEU A 71 35.67 -9.59 7.43
CA LEU A 71 35.47 -8.29 8.07
C LEU A 71 34.31 -8.31 9.07
N LEU A 72 33.23 -9.06 8.78
CA LEU A 72 32.07 -9.19 9.66
C LEU A 72 32.43 -9.95 10.94
N GLU A 73 33.13 -11.08 10.79
CA GLU A 73 33.67 -11.86 11.91
C GLU A 73 34.57 -10.95 12.78
N ALA A 74 35.58 -10.33 12.19
CA ALA A 74 36.55 -9.51 12.90
C ALA A 74 35.92 -8.29 13.60
N ALA A 75 34.98 -7.59 12.95
CA ALA A 75 34.29 -6.46 13.58
C ALA A 75 33.53 -6.85 14.85
N SER A 76 33.04 -8.09 14.91
CA SER A 76 32.22 -8.58 16.02
C SER A 76 33.01 -9.24 17.16
N SER A 77 34.10 -9.94 16.84
CA SER A 77 34.72 -10.88 17.76
C SER A 77 36.25 -10.81 17.85
N ASP A 78 36.92 -9.94 17.09
CA ASP A 78 38.38 -9.81 17.21
C ASP A 78 38.77 -9.29 18.60
N ALA A 79 39.90 -9.77 19.15
CA ALA A 79 40.39 -9.36 20.45
C ALA A 79 40.89 -7.91 20.43
N ASP A 80 41.51 -7.47 19.34
CA ASP A 80 42.07 -6.14 19.19
C ASP A 80 40.96 -5.10 18.87
N PRO A 81 40.75 -4.09 19.74
CA PRO A 81 39.80 -3.01 19.48
C PRO A 81 40.06 -2.23 18.18
N GLU A 82 41.32 -2.07 17.77
CA GLU A 82 41.68 -1.36 16.54
C GLU A 82 41.24 -2.18 15.31
N VAL A 83 41.45 -3.50 15.32
CA VAL A 83 40.97 -4.41 14.27
C VAL A 83 39.45 -4.38 14.18
N ARG A 84 38.74 -4.43 15.31
CA ARG A 84 37.27 -4.31 15.34
C ARG A 84 36.81 -2.99 14.70
N PHE A 85 37.40 -1.88 15.14
CA PHE A 85 37.07 -0.54 14.64
C PHE A 85 37.31 -0.41 13.14
N ARG A 86 38.49 -0.79 12.63
CA ARG A 86 38.82 -0.68 11.21
C ARG A 86 37.97 -1.61 10.34
N SER A 87 37.73 -2.84 10.81
CA SER A 87 36.87 -3.78 10.10
C SER A 87 35.44 -3.24 9.98
N SER A 88 34.89 -2.66 11.05
CA SER A 88 33.57 -2.01 11.03
C SER A 88 33.47 -0.84 10.03
N ARG A 89 34.58 -0.12 9.79
CA ARG A 89 34.63 0.97 8.81
C ARG A 89 34.66 0.50 7.36
N LEU A 90 35.18 -0.70 7.10
CA LEU A 90 35.21 -1.30 5.76
C LEU A 90 33.90 -1.99 5.39
N LEU A 91 33.12 -2.45 6.38
CA LEU A 91 31.88 -3.20 6.19
C LEU A 91 30.83 -2.51 5.31
N PRO A 92 30.54 -1.19 5.41
CA PRO A 92 29.52 -0.57 4.58
C PRO A 92 29.79 -0.72 3.08
N LYS A 93 31.06 -0.53 2.65
CA LYS A 93 31.45 -0.69 1.25
C LYS A 93 31.39 -2.16 0.83
N ALA A 94 32.01 -3.06 1.61
CA ALA A 94 32.01 -4.49 1.30
C ALA A 94 30.58 -5.08 1.27
N GLY A 95 29.68 -4.58 2.12
CA GLY A 95 28.26 -4.90 2.12
C GLY A 95 27.52 -4.39 0.90
N ALA A 96 27.79 -3.15 0.46
CA ALA A 96 27.21 -2.60 -0.76
C ALA A 96 27.68 -3.37 -2.01
N ASP A 97 28.97 -3.72 -2.08
CA ASP A 97 29.54 -4.49 -3.19
C ASP A 97 28.94 -5.93 -3.24
N GLU A 98 28.72 -6.56 -2.09
CA GLU A 98 28.04 -7.87 -2.00
C GLU A 98 26.56 -7.78 -2.42
N LEU A 99 25.84 -6.75 -1.96
CA LEU A 99 24.45 -6.55 -2.35
C LEU A 99 24.33 -6.30 -3.87
N ALA A 100 25.23 -5.47 -4.43
CA ALA A 100 25.27 -5.21 -5.87
C ALA A 100 25.45 -6.52 -6.67
N ALA A 101 26.41 -7.36 -6.27
CA ALA A 101 26.63 -8.66 -6.93
C ALA A 101 25.40 -9.57 -6.86
N ARG A 102 24.72 -9.64 -5.69
CA ARG A 102 23.47 -10.41 -5.54
C ARG A 102 22.35 -9.87 -6.44
N LEU A 103 22.25 -8.55 -6.59
CA LEU A 103 21.23 -7.93 -7.44
C LEU A 103 21.51 -8.14 -8.93
N GLU A 104 22.78 -8.13 -9.35
CA GLU A 104 23.17 -8.46 -10.72
C GLU A 104 22.82 -9.92 -11.06
N THR A 105 23.15 -10.86 -10.18
CA THR A 105 22.75 -12.28 -10.31
C THR A 105 21.22 -12.44 -10.32
N PHE A 106 20.51 -11.71 -9.47
CA PHE A 106 19.04 -11.72 -9.44
C PHE A 106 18.40 -11.16 -10.73
N LEU A 107 18.98 -10.11 -11.32
CA LEU A 107 18.51 -9.56 -12.60
C LEU A 107 18.82 -10.50 -13.77
N ALA A 108 19.92 -11.24 -13.69
CA ALA A 108 20.29 -12.24 -14.69
C ALA A 108 19.36 -13.46 -14.68
N ASP A 109 18.72 -13.78 -13.55
CA ASP A 109 17.75 -14.87 -13.40
C ASP A 109 16.39 -14.54 -14.05
N LYS A 110 16.40 -14.53 -15.39
CA LYS A 110 15.23 -14.14 -16.20
C LYS A 110 14.03 -15.07 -16.04
N ASP A 111 14.29 -16.33 -15.71
CA ASP A 111 13.27 -17.35 -15.53
C ASP A 111 12.79 -17.45 -14.07
N GLY A 112 13.44 -16.72 -13.14
CA GLY A 112 13.13 -16.78 -11.71
C GLY A 112 13.38 -18.17 -11.11
N LYS A 113 14.32 -18.92 -11.68
CA LYS A 113 14.56 -20.34 -11.36
C LYS A 113 15.29 -20.52 -10.04
N TYR A 114 16.10 -19.54 -9.62
CA TYR A 114 16.96 -19.66 -8.45
C TYR A 114 16.32 -19.01 -7.21
N ASP A 115 16.64 -19.56 -6.04
CA ASP A 115 16.33 -18.92 -4.76
C ASP A 115 17.45 -17.95 -4.42
N HIS A 116 17.15 -16.65 -4.46
CA HIS A 116 18.11 -15.61 -4.15
C HIS A 116 17.92 -15.19 -2.70
N GLU A 117 19.02 -15.14 -1.95
CA GLU A 117 19.04 -14.69 -0.56
C GLU A 117 19.00 -13.15 -0.49
N LEU A 118 17.85 -12.58 -0.86
CA LEU A 118 17.54 -11.16 -0.76
C LEU A 118 16.39 -10.95 0.24
N PRO A 119 16.49 -9.97 1.17
CA PRO A 119 15.47 -9.75 2.19
C PRO A 119 14.08 -9.47 1.61
N GLY A 120 13.06 -10.13 2.16
CA GLY A 120 11.65 -9.98 1.74
C GLY A 120 11.33 -10.47 0.33
N LEU A 121 12.29 -11.04 -0.41
CA LEU A 121 12.08 -11.46 -1.80
C LEU A 121 11.02 -12.55 -1.94
N LYS A 122 10.93 -13.48 -0.98
CA LYS A 122 9.98 -14.60 -1.02
C LYS A 122 8.54 -14.09 -0.97
N GLN A 123 8.26 -13.17 -0.06
CA GLN A 123 6.98 -12.50 0.10
C GLN A 123 6.69 -11.60 -1.10
N TYR A 124 7.71 -10.90 -1.63
CA TYR A 124 7.57 -10.03 -2.79
C TYR A 124 7.19 -10.83 -4.04
N ARG A 125 7.88 -11.94 -4.32
CA ARG A 125 7.56 -12.85 -5.43
C ARG A 125 6.17 -13.47 -5.28
N LYS A 126 5.75 -13.81 -4.06
CA LYS A 126 4.40 -14.33 -3.79
C LYS A 126 3.30 -13.35 -4.19
N VAL A 127 3.52 -12.04 -4.00
CA VAL A 127 2.53 -10.99 -4.30
C VAL A 127 2.59 -10.54 -5.76
N LEU A 128 3.79 -10.31 -6.29
CA LEU A 128 3.97 -9.61 -7.57
C LEU A 128 4.40 -10.53 -8.72
N GLY A 129 4.78 -11.76 -8.40
CA GLY A 129 5.40 -12.70 -9.32
C GLY A 129 6.90 -12.46 -9.48
N ALA A 130 7.48 -13.16 -10.45
CA ALA A 130 8.92 -13.14 -10.73
C ALA A 130 9.25 -12.53 -12.10
N ASP A 131 8.33 -11.81 -12.75
CA ASP A 131 8.57 -11.22 -14.06
C ASP A 131 9.58 -10.04 -14.04
N GLU A 132 10.02 -9.61 -15.22
CA GLU A 132 11.01 -8.56 -15.38
C GLU A 132 10.61 -7.24 -14.69
N LYS A 133 9.34 -6.85 -14.79
CA LYS A 133 8.84 -5.59 -14.23
C LYS A 133 8.87 -5.63 -12.70
N ALA A 134 8.45 -6.76 -12.12
CA ALA A 134 8.49 -6.99 -10.69
C ALA A 134 9.93 -7.04 -10.16
N ARG A 135 10.83 -7.78 -10.84
CA ARG A 135 12.26 -7.86 -10.46
C ARG A 135 12.94 -6.50 -10.51
N SER A 136 12.71 -5.74 -11.60
CA SER A 136 13.31 -4.42 -11.79
C SER A 136 12.89 -3.44 -10.68
N LEU A 137 11.61 -3.42 -10.29
CA LEU A 137 11.16 -2.59 -9.16
C LEU A 137 11.76 -3.06 -7.82
N PHE A 138 11.89 -4.38 -7.60
CA PHE A 138 12.49 -4.92 -6.38
C PHE A 138 13.94 -4.44 -6.21
N VAL A 139 14.72 -4.42 -7.31
CA VAL A 139 16.10 -3.90 -7.28
C VAL A 139 16.14 -2.43 -6.87
N GLU A 140 15.23 -1.59 -7.37
CA GLU A 140 15.16 -0.19 -6.93
C GLU A 140 14.79 -0.06 -5.43
N ILE A 141 13.87 -0.92 -4.95
CA ILE A 141 13.47 -0.96 -3.54
C ILE A 141 14.67 -1.20 -2.62
N VAL A 142 15.47 -2.22 -2.92
CA VAL A 142 16.56 -2.67 -2.03
C VAL A 142 17.84 -1.84 -2.12
N LYS A 143 17.94 -0.88 -3.04
CA LYS A 143 19.03 0.10 -3.05
C LYS A 143 19.03 1.02 -1.81
N SER A 144 17.88 1.18 -1.17
CA SER A 144 17.72 1.97 0.05
C SER A 144 17.99 1.10 1.28
N PRO A 145 19.01 1.41 2.11
CA PRO A 145 19.32 0.62 3.31
C PRO A 145 18.12 0.49 4.28
N TYR A 146 17.33 1.57 4.42
CA TYR A 146 16.13 1.56 5.25
C TYR A 146 15.06 0.58 4.76
N ASN A 147 14.95 0.40 3.44
CA ASN A 147 14.03 -0.57 2.86
C ASN A 147 14.53 -2.00 3.10
N VAL A 148 15.86 -2.23 2.99
CA VAL A 148 16.47 -3.53 3.32
C VAL A 148 16.21 -3.91 4.77
N GLU A 149 16.42 -2.98 5.72
CA GLU A 149 16.13 -3.21 7.15
C GLU A 149 14.66 -3.58 7.38
N MET A 150 13.72 -2.87 6.74
CA MET A 150 12.30 -3.18 6.85
C MET A 150 11.96 -4.55 6.26
N LEU A 151 12.51 -4.89 5.09
CA LEU A 151 12.30 -6.20 4.46
C LEU A 151 12.88 -7.34 5.31
N GLN A 152 14.04 -7.14 5.95
CA GLN A 152 14.60 -8.10 6.90
C GLN A 152 13.70 -8.28 8.13
N ALA A 153 13.08 -7.21 8.63
CA ALA A 153 12.14 -7.31 9.74
C ALA A 153 10.87 -8.08 9.35
N LEU A 154 10.38 -7.94 8.10
CA LEU A 154 9.28 -8.74 7.58
C LEU A 154 9.61 -10.24 7.55
N ASP A 155 10.86 -10.60 7.21
CA ASP A 155 11.31 -12.00 7.20
C ASP A 155 11.31 -12.63 8.60
N ARG A 156 11.37 -11.82 9.66
CA ARG A 156 11.35 -12.28 11.05
C ARG A 156 9.94 -12.42 11.64
N GLY A 157 8.92 -11.98 10.90
CA GLY A 157 7.50 -12.15 11.26
C GLY A 157 6.74 -10.84 11.41
N THR A 158 5.42 -10.95 11.60
CA THR A 158 4.51 -9.78 11.52
C THR A 158 4.70 -8.78 12.65
N THR A 159 5.16 -9.20 13.83
CA THR A 159 5.41 -8.27 14.95
C THR A 159 6.62 -7.36 14.70
N GLU A 160 7.75 -7.93 14.26
CA GLU A 160 8.93 -7.12 13.91
C GLU A 160 8.67 -6.31 12.64
N GLY A 161 8.06 -6.93 11.63
CA GLY A 161 7.63 -6.26 10.41
C GLY A 161 6.71 -5.07 10.67
N GLY A 162 5.70 -5.24 11.52
CA GLY A 162 4.75 -4.17 11.87
C GLY A 162 5.42 -2.99 12.57
N ARG A 163 6.37 -3.25 13.48
CA ARG A 163 7.18 -2.18 14.09
C ARG A 163 8.03 -1.45 13.06
N ALA A 164 8.73 -2.18 12.20
CA ALA A 164 9.54 -1.59 11.14
C ALA A 164 8.71 -0.73 10.17
N ILE A 165 7.49 -1.15 9.83
CA ILE A 165 6.54 -0.35 9.05
C ILE A 165 6.17 0.95 9.78
N SER A 166 5.81 0.87 11.07
CA SER A 166 5.47 2.04 11.89
C SER A 166 6.63 3.04 11.96
N ASP A 167 7.84 2.55 12.19
CA ASP A 167 9.06 3.37 12.24
C ASP A 167 9.34 4.00 10.88
N ARG A 168 9.16 3.24 9.79
CA ARG A 168 9.35 3.73 8.42
C ARG A 168 8.35 4.82 8.05
N ARG A 169 7.07 4.68 8.43
CA ARG A 169 6.05 5.73 8.26
C ARG A 169 6.49 7.00 8.99
N THR A 170 6.88 6.89 10.25
CA THR A 170 7.30 8.03 11.07
C THR A 170 8.52 8.73 10.47
N LEU A 171 9.52 7.97 10.01
CA LEU A 171 10.72 8.50 9.39
C LEU A 171 10.41 9.25 8.10
N LEU A 172 9.69 8.62 7.16
CA LEU A 172 9.33 9.24 5.88
C LEU A 172 8.46 10.48 6.11
N PHE A 173 7.48 10.41 7.01
CA PHE A 173 6.64 11.56 7.33
C PHE A 173 7.44 12.71 7.94
N SER A 174 8.34 12.43 8.89
CA SER A 174 9.20 13.46 9.48
C SER A 174 10.14 14.10 8.47
N GLN A 175 10.57 13.39 7.43
CA GLN A 175 11.41 13.94 6.36
C GLN A 175 10.63 14.86 5.41
N MET A 176 9.33 14.62 5.24
CA MET A 176 8.45 15.49 4.44
C MET A 176 8.05 16.78 5.16
N GLN A 177 8.28 16.87 6.47
CA GLN A 177 7.99 18.08 7.24
C GLN A 177 9.19 19.03 7.27
N HIS A 178 8.92 20.33 7.36
CA HIS A 178 9.95 21.30 7.66
C HIS A 178 10.46 21.08 9.09
N ARG A 179 11.78 20.88 9.24
CA ARG A 179 12.39 20.71 10.56
C ARG A 179 13.18 21.97 10.90
N ASN A 180 12.77 22.68 11.93
CA ASN A 180 13.55 23.74 12.53
C ASN A 180 14.26 23.18 13.78
N ILE A 181 15.57 22.94 13.67
CA ILE A 181 16.38 22.47 14.79
C ILE A 181 17.41 23.57 15.08
N GLY A 182 17.26 24.24 16.22
CA GLY A 182 18.20 25.29 16.67
C GLY A 182 18.37 26.43 15.67
N GLY A 183 17.30 26.82 14.95
CA GLY A 183 17.32 27.88 13.95
C GLY A 183 17.77 27.46 12.55
N ARG A 184 18.14 26.18 12.34
CA ARG A 184 18.41 25.63 11.01
C ARG A 184 17.15 24.94 10.48
N VAL A 185 16.59 25.49 9.41
CA VAL A 185 15.45 24.90 8.69
C VAL A 185 16.00 23.95 7.62
N SER A 186 15.75 22.66 7.78
CA SER A 186 15.99 21.66 6.73
C SER A 186 14.79 21.66 5.77
N PRO A 187 15.02 21.71 4.44
CA PRO A 187 13.93 21.63 3.49
C PRO A 187 13.27 20.23 3.54
N PRO A 188 11.96 20.14 3.25
CA PRO A 188 11.28 18.87 3.07
C PRO A 188 11.98 18.00 2.03
N GLN A 189 12.10 16.72 2.33
CA GLN A 189 12.56 15.71 1.38
C GLN A 189 11.35 14.90 0.90
N GLN A 190 11.20 14.80 -0.42
CA GLN A 190 10.16 13.96 -1.02
C GLN A 190 10.56 12.48 -0.94
N ALA A 191 9.60 11.62 -0.63
CA ALA A 191 9.79 10.18 -0.66
C ALA A 191 9.96 9.69 -2.11
N SER A 192 10.92 8.79 -2.33
CA SER A 192 11.13 8.16 -3.64
C SER A 192 10.03 7.13 -3.93
N LEU A 193 9.80 6.81 -5.21
CA LEU A 193 8.88 5.72 -5.57
C LEU A 193 9.30 4.39 -4.94
N ALA A 194 10.60 4.10 -4.86
CA ALA A 194 11.14 2.89 -4.26
C ALA A 194 10.75 2.78 -2.77
N ASP A 195 10.87 3.86 -2.00
CA ASP A 195 10.49 3.89 -0.59
C ASP A 195 8.97 3.73 -0.39
N LEU A 196 8.18 4.41 -1.23
CA LEU A 196 6.72 4.30 -1.19
C LEU A 196 6.24 2.89 -1.59
N ALA A 197 6.85 2.30 -2.62
CA ALA A 197 6.57 0.93 -3.05
C ALA A 197 6.92 -0.08 -1.97
N CYS A 198 8.08 0.05 -1.33
CA CYS A 198 8.49 -0.82 -0.24
C CYS A 198 7.53 -0.75 0.94
N LEU A 199 7.16 0.46 1.36
CA LEU A 199 6.23 0.67 2.49
C LEU A 199 4.86 0.05 2.20
N LEU A 200 4.27 0.35 1.05
CA LEU A 200 2.92 -0.15 0.72
C LEU A 200 2.92 -1.66 0.46
N PHE A 201 4.01 -2.22 -0.09
CA PHE A 201 4.19 -3.66 -0.17
C PHE A 201 4.27 -4.31 1.22
N ALA A 202 5.10 -3.77 2.11
CA ALA A 202 5.26 -4.27 3.48
C ALA A 202 3.93 -4.26 4.24
N GLU A 203 3.17 -3.18 4.09
CA GLU A 203 1.82 -3.08 4.63
C GLU A 203 0.84 -4.07 4.00
N ALA A 204 0.97 -4.38 2.71
CA ALA A 204 0.08 -5.33 2.04
C ALA A 204 0.28 -6.77 2.53
N VAL A 205 1.47 -7.10 3.06
CA VAL A 205 1.78 -8.45 3.59
C VAL A 205 1.74 -8.53 5.11
N THR A 206 1.47 -7.42 5.80
CA THR A 206 1.40 -7.35 7.26
C THR A 206 -0.01 -6.96 7.70
N PRO A 207 -0.70 -7.76 8.53
CA PRO A 207 -2.04 -7.41 9.02
C PRO A 207 -2.06 -6.05 9.73
N SER A 208 -3.05 -5.21 9.48
CA SER A 208 -3.12 -3.84 10.03
C SER A 208 -3.04 -3.80 11.56
N LYS A 209 -3.63 -4.80 12.23
CA LYS A 209 -3.59 -4.95 13.70
C LYS A 209 -2.18 -5.18 14.27
N ASP A 210 -1.26 -5.69 13.46
CA ASP A 210 0.12 -5.97 13.86
C ASP A 210 1.04 -4.76 13.63
N ILE A 211 0.55 -3.71 12.96
CA ILE A 211 1.28 -2.47 12.69
C ILE A 211 0.95 -1.47 13.81
N PRO A 212 1.88 -1.20 14.76
CA PRO A 212 1.60 -0.31 15.87
C PRO A 212 1.29 1.11 15.41
N ARG A 213 0.42 1.77 16.16
CA ARG A 213 0.13 3.19 16.01
C ARG A 213 0.49 3.91 17.29
N SER A 214 1.77 4.17 17.45
CA SER A 214 2.33 4.85 18.62
C SER A 214 2.90 6.21 18.25
N GLY A 215 2.87 7.14 19.21
CA GLY A 215 3.53 8.43 19.10
C GLY A 215 2.69 9.54 18.44
N MET A 216 3.35 10.65 18.12
CA MET A 216 2.74 11.90 17.67
C MET A 216 2.04 11.80 16.30
N TRP A 217 2.40 10.80 15.49
CA TRP A 217 1.97 10.65 14.10
C TRP A 217 1.05 9.44 13.90
N ASN A 218 0.26 9.07 14.91
CA ASN A 218 -0.64 7.91 14.89
C ASN A 218 -1.75 7.97 13.82
N HIS A 219 -2.03 9.15 13.25
CA HIS A 219 -2.99 9.38 12.17
C HIS A 219 -2.38 9.18 10.77
N ILE A 220 -1.06 8.98 10.67
CA ILE A 220 -0.37 8.77 9.40
C ILE A 220 -0.51 7.31 8.98
N THR A 221 -1.09 7.11 7.80
CA THR A 221 -1.43 5.79 7.28
C THR A 221 -0.82 5.59 5.89
N GLY A 222 -0.91 4.38 5.35
CA GLY A 222 -0.42 4.09 3.99
C GLY A 222 -1.10 4.99 2.94
N ALA A 223 -2.37 5.38 3.18
CA ALA A 223 -3.10 6.30 2.31
C ALA A 223 -2.46 7.69 2.20
N THR A 224 -1.75 8.16 3.23
CA THR A 224 -0.97 9.42 3.19
C THR A 224 0.22 9.32 2.22
N PHE A 225 0.85 8.15 2.17
CA PHE A 225 2.00 7.89 1.30
C PHE A 225 1.59 7.62 -0.15
N LEU A 226 0.43 6.99 -0.35
CA LEU A 226 -0.16 6.81 -1.68
C LEU A 226 -0.40 8.15 -2.39
N GLN A 227 -0.73 9.21 -1.65
CA GLN A 227 -0.99 10.54 -2.21
C GLN A 227 0.29 11.34 -2.56
N GLN A 228 1.48 10.81 -2.26
CA GLN A 228 2.72 11.52 -2.57
C GLN A 228 2.93 11.67 -4.08
N PRO A 229 3.58 12.77 -4.55
CA PRO A 229 3.74 13.05 -5.97
C PRO A 229 4.35 11.89 -6.76
N ALA A 230 5.38 11.22 -6.23
CA ALA A 230 6.01 10.08 -6.89
C ALA A 230 5.02 8.91 -7.11
N SER A 231 4.21 8.59 -6.11
CA SER A 231 3.16 7.58 -6.21
C SER A 231 2.09 7.98 -7.24
N MET A 232 1.54 9.19 -7.10
CA MET A 232 0.45 9.67 -7.96
C MET A 232 0.87 9.79 -9.42
N ASN A 233 2.09 10.27 -9.68
CA ASN A 233 2.64 10.36 -11.03
C ASN A 233 2.78 8.98 -11.67
N THR A 234 3.28 7.99 -10.92
CA THR A 234 3.41 6.61 -11.42
C THR A 234 2.05 5.94 -11.64
N LEU A 235 1.04 6.22 -10.81
CA LEU A 235 -0.31 5.68 -10.98
C LEU A 235 -1.04 6.26 -12.20
N ASN A 236 -0.86 7.56 -12.45
CA ASN A 236 -1.52 8.28 -13.53
C ASN A 236 -0.81 8.11 -14.89
N ASN A 237 0.50 7.81 -14.89
CA ASN A 237 1.27 7.57 -16.11
C ASN A 237 1.61 6.09 -16.26
N THR A 238 0.76 5.33 -16.96
CA THR A 238 0.94 3.89 -17.17
C THR A 238 2.18 3.53 -18.01
N GLY A 239 2.79 4.49 -18.70
CA GLY A 239 4.05 4.32 -19.43
C GLY A 239 5.29 4.61 -18.59
N ALA A 240 5.15 5.08 -17.34
CA ALA A 240 6.29 5.37 -16.48
C ALA A 240 7.04 4.07 -16.08
N PRO A 241 8.37 4.16 -15.85
CA PRO A 241 9.13 3.03 -15.31
C PRO A 241 8.45 2.45 -14.06
N HIS A 242 8.39 1.12 -14.01
CA HIS A 242 7.78 0.35 -12.91
C HIS A 242 6.27 0.56 -12.66
N ALA A 243 5.56 1.35 -13.48
CA ALA A 243 4.15 1.66 -13.24
C ALA A 243 3.28 0.41 -13.08
N GLU A 244 3.48 -0.61 -13.90
CA GLU A 244 2.72 -1.85 -13.83
C GLU A 244 2.98 -2.62 -12.52
N ALA A 245 4.25 -2.82 -12.14
CA ALA A 245 4.61 -3.52 -10.91
C ALA A 245 4.09 -2.74 -9.68
N TYR A 246 4.20 -1.41 -9.70
CA TYR A 246 3.68 -0.56 -8.63
C TYR A 246 2.15 -0.64 -8.53
N ARG A 247 1.42 -0.64 -9.66
CA ARG A 247 -0.03 -0.85 -9.66
C ARG A 247 -0.39 -2.20 -9.05
N ARG A 248 0.36 -3.28 -9.30
CA ARG A 248 0.12 -4.57 -8.63
C ARG A 248 0.29 -4.48 -7.10
N ILE A 249 1.30 -3.74 -6.62
CA ILE A 249 1.45 -3.45 -5.17
C ILE A 249 0.21 -2.74 -4.64
N ILE A 250 -0.26 -1.69 -5.34
CA ILE A 250 -1.44 -0.94 -4.90
C ILE A 250 -2.70 -1.82 -4.91
N GLY A 251 -2.88 -2.66 -5.92
CA GLY A 251 -3.98 -3.63 -5.96
C GLY A 251 -3.99 -4.53 -4.73
N GLN A 252 -2.85 -5.15 -4.40
CA GLN A 252 -2.71 -5.98 -3.21
C GLN A 252 -2.92 -5.20 -1.91
N TRP A 253 -2.34 -3.99 -1.83
CA TRP A 253 -2.46 -3.14 -0.65
C TRP A 253 -3.93 -2.77 -0.40
N LEU A 254 -4.68 -2.36 -1.43
CA LEU A 254 -6.12 -2.06 -1.34
C LEU A 254 -6.94 -3.27 -0.87
N GLU A 255 -6.62 -4.47 -1.37
CA GLU A 255 -7.33 -5.69 -1.01
C GLU A 255 -7.24 -6.01 0.49
N THR A 256 -6.11 -5.65 1.10
CA THR A 256 -5.79 -5.98 2.50
C THR A 256 -6.22 -4.91 3.50
N ARG A 257 -6.69 -3.73 3.04
CA ARG A 257 -7.11 -2.65 3.95
C ARG A 257 -8.38 -2.98 4.71
N ASP A 258 -8.29 -3.02 6.01
CA ASP A 258 -9.41 -3.28 6.94
C ASP A 258 -9.50 -2.27 8.09
N ASP A 259 -8.47 -1.44 8.26
CA ASP A 259 -8.43 -0.46 9.34
C ASP A 259 -9.25 0.80 9.05
N ALA A 260 -10.05 1.22 10.03
CA ALA A 260 -10.96 2.36 9.88
C ALA A 260 -10.27 3.69 9.50
N GLN A 261 -9.08 4.00 10.03
CA GLN A 261 -8.37 5.24 9.71
C GLN A 261 -7.83 5.22 8.27
N ASP A 262 -7.32 4.08 7.81
CA ASP A 262 -6.93 3.88 6.42
C ASP A 262 -8.15 4.03 5.49
N LEU A 263 -9.25 3.36 5.83
CA LEU A 263 -10.51 3.38 5.07
C LEU A 263 -11.14 4.78 5.00
N ASN A 264 -11.06 5.57 6.08
CA ASN A 264 -11.50 6.96 6.11
C ASN A 264 -10.76 7.82 5.08
N GLN A 265 -9.43 7.68 4.99
CA GLN A 265 -8.62 8.43 4.02
C GLN A 265 -8.84 7.93 2.59
N LEU A 266 -9.07 6.63 2.40
CA LEU A 266 -9.23 6.02 1.09
C LEU A 266 -10.57 6.28 0.42
N ALA A 267 -11.62 6.58 1.17
CA ALA A 267 -12.96 6.80 0.62
C ALA A 267 -12.99 7.82 -0.52
N HIS A 268 -12.22 8.92 -0.39
CA HIS A 268 -12.09 9.92 -1.44
C HIS A 268 -11.24 9.42 -2.63
N LEU A 269 -10.10 8.80 -2.36
CA LEU A 269 -9.14 8.36 -3.37
C LEU A 269 -9.70 7.28 -4.29
N ILE A 270 -10.53 6.37 -3.75
CA ILE A 270 -11.09 5.27 -4.52
C ILE A 270 -12.08 5.76 -5.59
N GLY A 271 -12.89 6.76 -5.26
CA GLY A 271 -13.83 7.33 -6.21
C GLY A 271 -13.20 8.12 -7.34
N GLN A 272 -11.96 8.58 -7.14
CA GLN A 272 -11.22 9.38 -8.09
C GLN A 272 -10.07 8.58 -8.71
N GLN A 273 -8.90 8.59 -8.09
CA GLN A 273 -7.66 8.15 -8.71
C GLN A 273 -7.52 6.61 -8.75
N LEU A 274 -8.19 5.90 -7.85
CA LEU A 274 -8.12 4.43 -7.80
C LEU A 274 -9.34 3.74 -8.43
N ARG A 275 -10.23 4.48 -9.10
CA ARG A 275 -11.45 3.93 -9.70
C ARG A 275 -11.19 2.78 -10.68
N GLY A 276 -10.04 2.79 -11.35
CA GLY A 276 -9.64 1.76 -12.33
C GLY A 276 -9.13 0.43 -11.73
N PHE A 277 -9.04 0.30 -10.41
CA PHE A 277 -8.63 -0.94 -9.75
C PHE A 277 -9.84 -1.85 -9.52
N GLN A 278 -9.71 -3.14 -9.79
CA GLN A 278 -10.78 -4.12 -9.55
C GLN A 278 -11.14 -4.22 -8.05
N GLN A 279 -10.15 -3.98 -7.18
CA GLN A 279 -10.28 -3.98 -5.73
C GLN A 279 -11.10 -2.80 -5.19
N SER A 280 -11.30 -1.75 -5.99
CA SER A 280 -12.00 -0.53 -5.56
C SER A 280 -13.46 -0.78 -5.18
N LEU A 281 -14.19 -1.60 -5.93
CA LEU A 281 -15.61 -1.89 -5.64
C LEU A 281 -15.79 -2.66 -4.32
N PRO A 282 -15.09 -3.79 -4.07
CA PRO A 282 -15.11 -4.45 -2.76
C PRO A 282 -14.71 -3.51 -1.62
N LEU A 283 -13.69 -2.67 -1.84
CA LEU A 283 -13.19 -1.77 -0.81
C LEU A 283 -14.21 -0.66 -0.47
N LEU A 284 -14.91 -0.10 -1.45
CA LEU A 284 -16.00 0.85 -1.18
C LEU A 284 -17.10 0.22 -0.31
N ARG A 285 -17.50 -1.04 -0.58
CA ARG A 285 -18.47 -1.74 0.28
C ARG A 285 -17.92 -1.94 1.69
N ARG A 286 -16.64 -2.30 1.81
CA ARG A 286 -15.94 -2.45 3.09
C ARG A 286 -15.92 -1.13 3.88
N ILE A 287 -15.65 0.00 3.25
CA ILE A 287 -15.69 1.33 3.90
C ILE A 287 -17.07 1.57 4.52
N VAL A 288 -18.14 1.27 3.79
CA VAL A 288 -19.52 1.46 4.26
C VAL A 288 -19.84 0.56 5.45
N THR A 289 -19.38 -0.69 5.45
CA THR A 289 -19.74 -1.67 6.49
C THR A 289 -18.80 -1.70 7.69
N THR A 290 -17.58 -1.17 7.58
CA THR A 290 -16.59 -1.24 8.67
C THR A 290 -16.96 -0.33 9.83
N GLU A 291 -16.81 -0.85 11.05
CA GLU A 291 -16.98 -0.09 12.28
C GLU A 291 -15.84 0.92 12.47
N GLY A 292 -16.13 2.08 13.07
CA GLY A 292 -15.12 3.14 13.27
C GLY A 292 -14.84 4.02 12.04
N VAL A 293 -15.27 3.61 10.84
CA VAL A 293 -15.25 4.49 9.66
C VAL A 293 -16.29 5.60 9.84
N HIS A 294 -15.88 6.85 9.62
CA HIS A 294 -16.72 8.03 9.75
C HIS A 294 -17.86 8.02 8.74
N GLY A 295 -19.05 8.47 9.15
CA GLY A 295 -20.21 8.47 8.27
C GLY A 295 -20.01 9.26 6.99
N TYR A 296 -19.23 10.35 7.01
CA TYR A 296 -18.85 11.10 5.80
C TYR A 296 -18.16 10.19 4.76
N ALA A 297 -17.15 9.42 5.18
CA ALA A 297 -16.46 8.46 4.33
C ALA A 297 -17.40 7.36 3.80
N LYS A 298 -18.35 6.89 4.63
CA LYS A 298 -19.39 5.93 4.21
C LYS A 298 -20.32 6.51 3.14
N GLY A 299 -20.79 7.75 3.32
CA GLY A 299 -21.61 8.45 2.33
C GLY A 299 -20.87 8.64 1.01
N GLN A 300 -19.58 9.00 1.08
CA GLN A 300 -18.68 9.12 -0.06
C GLN A 300 -18.54 7.79 -0.80
N ALA A 301 -18.30 6.70 -0.07
CA ALA A 301 -18.15 5.39 -0.66
C ALA A 301 -19.44 4.89 -1.33
N LEU A 302 -20.61 5.12 -0.71
CA LEU A 302 -21.91 4.80 -1.32
C LEU A 302 -22.16 5.57 -2.61
N MET A 303 -21.86 6.88 -2.61
CA MET A 303 -21.98 7.70 -3.82
C MET A 303 -21.15 7.12 -4.97
N PHE A 304 -19.89 6.76 -4.70
CA PHE A 304 -19.03 6.17 -5.73
C PHE A 304 -19.47 4.78 -6.18
N LEU A 305 -20.01 3.95 -5.28
CA LEU A 305 -20.60 2.64 -5.65
C LEU A 305 -21.75 2.83 -6.65
N ILE A 306 -22.67 3.74 -6.37
CA ILE A 306 -23.83 3.99 -7.23
C ILE A 306 -23.44 4.63 -8.55
N GLN A 307 -22.47 5.55 -8.56
CA GLN A 307 -21.93 6.10 -9.80
C GLN A 307 -21.22 5.06 -10.68
N GLN A 308 -20.76 3.94 -10.11
CA GLN A 308 -20.04 2.88 -10.84
C GLN A 308 -20.95 1.73 -11.28
N ARG A 309 -21.89 1.30 -10.44
CA ARG A 309 -22.68 0.08 -10.64
C ARG A 309 -24.20 0.31 -10.63
N GLY A 310 -24.65 1.50 -10.23
CA GLY A 310 -26.06 1.90 -10.26
C GLY A 310 -26.98 0.87 -9.61
N LYS A 311 -27.92 0.34 -10.40
CA LYS A 311 -28.95 -0.61 -9.94
C LYS A 311 -28.41 -1.92 -9.38
N GLU A 312 -27.20 -2.33 -9.76
CA GLU A 312 -26.62 -3.58 -9.27
C GLU A 312 -26.36 -3.55 -7.76
N GLU A 313 -26.21 -2.36 -7.16
CA GLU A 313 -26.01 -2.21 -5.71
C GLU A 313 -27.31 -2.16 -4.92
N HIS A 314 -28.49 -2.30 -5.54
CA HIS A 314 -29.78 -2.23 -4.82
C HIS A 314 -29.86 -3.23 -3.65
N GLY A 315 -29.36 -4.45 -3.85
CA GLY A 315 -29.30 -5.46 -2.80
C GLY A 315 -28.46 -4.99 -1.62
N PHE A 316 -27.29 -4.39 -1.88
CA PHE A 316 -26.42 -3.83 -0.85
C PHE A 316 -27.03 -2.61 -0.16
N LEU A 317 -27.59 -1.65 -0.91
CA LEU A 317 -28.26 -0.47 -0.33
C LEU A 317 -29.40 -0.86 0.62
N THR A 318 -30.14 -1.91 0.28
CA THR A 318 -31.25 -2.41 1.10
C THR A 318 -30.78 -2.84 2.50
N THR A 319 -29.58 -3.40 2.64
CA THR A 319 -29.06 -3.83 3.96
C THR A 319 -28.73 -2.65 4.87
N LEU A 320 -28.64 -1.44 4.31
CA LEU A 320 -28.27 -0.22 5.03
C LEU A 320 -29.48 0.58 5.50
N LEU A 321 -30.70 0.17 5.18
CA LEU A 321 -31.93 0.91 5.53
C LEU A 321 -32.20 0.99 7.05
N ASN A 322 -31.49 0.20 7.86
CA ASN A 322 -31.54 0.24 9.32
C ASN A 322 -30.27 0.84 9.95
N ASN A 323 -29.39 1.45 9.14
CA ASN A 323 -28.12 1.99 9.62
C ASN A 323 -28.23 3.48 9.98
N ASP A 324 -28.12 3.76 11.28
CA ASP A 324 -28.32 5.10 11.85
C ASP A 324 -27.02 5.91 11.95
N THR A 325 -25.95 5.49 11.27
CA THR A 325 -24.69 6.26 11.26
C THR A 325 -24.92 7.64 10.65
N LEU A 326 -24.63 8.70 11.39
CA LEU A 326 -24.68 10.08 10.89
C LEU A 326 -23.63 10.28 9.78
N VAL A 327 -24.08 10.52 8.56
CA VAL A 327 -23.20 10.77 7.40
C VAL A 327 -22.73 12.22 7.39
N THR A 328 -23.68 13.15 7.50
CA THR A 328 -23.40 14.58 7.53
C THR A 328 -24.57 15.35 8.14
N THR A 329 -24.30 16.57 8.55
CA THR A 329 -25.32 17.57 8.89
C THR A 329 -25.47 18.51 7.70
N VAL A 330 -26.70 18.77 7.28
CA VAL A 330 -27.02 19.72 6.20
C VAL A 330 -27.76 20.92 6.76
N TRP A 331 -27.52 22.09 6.15
CA TRP A 331 -28.11 23.35 6.59
C TRP A 331 -28.90 23.95 5.42
N PHE A 332 -30.21 24.09 5.56
CA PHE A 332 -31.07 24.67 4.53
C PHE A 332 -31.52 26.07 4.95
N GLY A 333 -31.18 27.08 4.16
CA GLY A 333 -31.48 28.47 4.46
C GLY A 333 -30.69 29.41 3.53
N ASN A 334 -31.10 30.67 3.44
CA ASN A 334 -30.47 31.64 2.55
C ASN A 334 -29.42 32.46 3.31
N ASN A 335 -28.12 32.20 3.08
CA ASN A 335 -27.04 33.01 3.68
C ASN A 335 -26.95 34.44 3.11
N ILE A 336 -27.80 34.79 2.13
CA ILE A 336 -27.70 36.02 1.34
C ILE A 336 -28.72 37.09 1.79
N ASN A 337 -29.71 36.77 2.64
CA ASN A 337 -30.74 37.74 3.05
C ASN A 337 -30.88 37.83 4.59
N PRO A 338 -30.47 38.94 5.24
CA PRO A 338 -30.45 39.09 6.71
C PRO A 338 -31.84 39.24 7.36
N LYS A 339 -32.94 39.10 6.61
CA LYS A 339 -34.30 39.12 7.17
C LYS A 339 -34.71 37.72 7.68
N ASN A 340 -34.16 37.33 8.83
CA ASN A 340 -34.78 36.44 9.83
C ASN A 340 -35.20 35.01 9.42
N MET A 341 -34.40 34.27 8.67
CA MET A 341 -34.52 32.80 8.67
C MET A 341 -33.18 32.18 9.05
N GLN A 342 -33.10 31.68 10.28
CA GLN A 342 -31.96 30.87 10.72
C GLN A 342 -31.87 29.62 9.82
N PRO A 343 -30.68 29.22 9.38
CA PRO A 343 -30.51 27.99 8.61
C PRO A 343 -31.08 26.82 9.41
N GLN A 344 -32.00 26.07 8.79
CA GLN A 344 -32.55 24.86 9.39
C GLN A 344 -31.52 23.75 9.28
N GLN A 345 -31.14 23.21 10.43
CA GLN A 345 -30.20 22.10 10.53
C GLN A 345 -30.95 20.78 10.41
N TYR A 346 -30.47 19.89 9.53
CA TYR A 346 -30.98 18.53 9.39
C TYR A 346 -29.84 17.52 9.46
N GLN A 347 -30.16 16.33 9.96
CA GLN A 347 -29.23 15.20 9.96
C GLN A 347 -29.51 14.29 8.76
N CYS A 348 -28.43 13.89 8.08
CA CYS A 348 -28.47 12.92 7.01
C CYS A 348 -27.80 11.63 7.50
N LEU A 349 -28.60 10.59 7.72
CA LEU A 349 -28.13 9.29 8.19
C LEU A 349 -27.78 8.36 7.01
N LEU A 350 -27.04 7.28 7.27
CA LEU A 350 -26.64 6.35 6.21
C LEU A 350 -27.85 5.65 5.57
N ARG A 351 -28.87 5.30 6.38
CA ARG A 351 -30.17 4.83 5.89
C ARG A 351 -30.88 5.82 4.97
N ASP A 352 -30.73 7.12 5.23
CA ASP A 352 -31.35 8.19 4.43
C ASP A 352 -30.67 8.28 3.06
N VAL A 353 -29.35 8.17 3.03
CA VAL A 353 -28.56 8.15 1.79
C VAL A 353 -28.89 6.90 0.97
N ALA A 354 -28.95 5.72 1.61
CA ALA A 354 -29.28 4.48 0.95
C ALA A 354 -30.69 4.49 0.35
N LEU A 355 -31.68 4.97 1.11
CA LEU A 355 -33.06 5.12 0.62
C LEU A 355 -33.15 6.12 -0.54
N ALA A 356 -32.47 7.26 -0.45
CA ALA A 356 -32.44 8.26 -1.51
C ALA A 356 -31.92 7.65 -2.83
N MET A 357 -30.80 6.93 -2.76
CA MET A 357 -30.22 6.25 -3.91
C MET A 357 -31.16 5.18 -4.47
N LEU A 358 -31.82 4.37 -3.64
CA LEU A 358 -32.81 3.38 -4.08
C LEU A 358 -34.02 4.01 -4.78
N VAL A 359 -34.59 5.07 -4.19
CA VAL A 359 -35.72 5.83 -4.76
C VAL A 359 -35.33 6.40 -6.11
N THR A 360 -34.20 7.13 -6.18
CA THR A 360 -33.76 7.77 -7.42
C THR A 360 -33.40 6.75 -8.51
N GLN A 361 -32.66 5.68 -8.19
CA GLN A 361 -32.30 4.63 -9.16
C GLN A 361 -33.51 3.84 -9.67
N SER A 362 -34.59 3.78 -8.90
CA SER A 362 -35.87 3.20 -9.32
C SER A 362 -36.74 4.13 -10.19
N GLY A 363 -36.27 5.34 -10.50
CA GLY A 363 -36.99 6.33 -11.29
C GLY A 363 -38.09 7.06 -10.53
N GLN A 364 -38.17 6.89 -9.22
CA GLN A 364 -39.15 7.55 -8.36
C GLN A 364 -38.63 8.91 -7.89
N LYS A 365 -39.55 9.77 -7.41
CA LYS A 365 -39.23 11.12 -6.94
C LYS A 365 -39.02 11.15 -5.44
N MET A 366 -37.85 11.59 -4.99
CA MET A 366 -37.49 11.78 -3.59
C MET A 366 -38.47 12.71 -2.85
N LYS A 367 -38.98 13.76 -3.50
CA LYS A 367 -39.99 14.64 -2.87
C LYS A 367 -41.26 13.89 -2.46
N GLU A 368 -41.67 12.88 -3.24
CA GLU A 368 -42.83 12.05 -2.89
C GLU A 368 -42.57 11.13 -1.69
N TYR A 369 -41.31 10.96 -1.32
CA TYR A 369 -40.89 10.22 -0.13
C TYR A 369 -40.67 11.14 1.07
N GLY A 370 -40.85 12.46 0.94
CA GLY A 370 -40.72 13.41 2.06
C GLY A 370 -39.31 13.99 2.22
N TYR A 371 -38.41 13.81 1.26
CA TYR A 371 -37.13 14.52 1.26
C TYR A 371 -37.34 16.02 1.02
N VAL A 372 -36.61 16.82 1.80
CA VAL A 372 -36.47 18.27 1.64
C VAL A 372 -35.09 18.62 1.09
N PHE A 373 -35.01 19.77 0.39
CA PHE A 373 -33.83 20.20 -0.37
C PHE A 373 -33.52 21.69 -0.06
N PRO A 374 -32.27 22.15 -0.22
CA PRO A 374 -31.95 23.57 -0.17
C PRO A 374 -32.77 24.38 -1.18
N ASN A 375 -33.04 25.66 -0.85
CA ASN A 375 -33.70 26.57 -1.78
C ASN A 375 -32.92 26.66 -3.09
N ASN A 376 -33.64 26.66 -4.22
CA ASN A 376 -33.10 26.71 -5.59
C ASN A 376 -32.24 25.50 -6.03
N GLN A 377 -32.19 24.40 -5.25
CA GLN A 377 -31.57 23.17 -5.71
C GLN A 377 -32.62 22.23 -6.34
N PRO A 378 -32.39 21.75 -7.58
CA PRO A 378 -33.27 20.77 -8.19
C PRO A 378 -33.14 19.42 -7.48
N GLU A 379 -34.17 18.60 -7.63
CA GLU A 379 -34.12 17.22 -7.16
C GLU A 379 -33.05 16.45 -7.95
N PRO A 380 -32.14 15.72 -7.28
CA PRO A 380 -31.07 14.98 -7.95
C PRO A 380 -31.61 13.82 -8.78
N ASN A 381 -30.89 13.48 -9.85
CA ASN A 381 -31.18 12.36 -10.72
C ASN A 381 -30.21 11.19 -10.44
N PRO A 382 -30.37 10.00 -11.06
CA PRO A 382 -29.51 8.83 -10.78
C PRO A 382 -28.02 9.08 -10.99
N GLN A 383 -27.64 10.05 -11.83
CA GLN A 383 -26.24 10.38 -12.15
C GLN A 383 -25.68 11.46 -11.21
N SER A 384 -26.53 12.34 -10.67
CA SER A 384 -26.13 13.45 -9.81
C SER A 384 -26.44 13.23 -8.32
N ILE A 385 -27.01 12.07 -7.95
CA ILE A 385 -27.29 11.74 -6.56
C ILE A 385 -25.99 11.65 -5.75
N GLY A 386 -25.88 12.51 -4.75
CA GLY A 386 -24.79 12.50 -3.77
C GLY A 386 -25.33 12.34 -2.35
N TYR A 387 -24.64 12.94 -1.39
CA TYR A 387 -25.09 13.11 -0.02
C TYR A 387 -24.75 14.57 0.39
N GLY A 388 -25.63 15.22 1.15
CA GLY A 388 -25.39 16.60 1.61
C GLY A 388 -26.30 17.69 1.04
N ASN A 389 -27.15 17.37 0.05
CA ASN A 389 -28.12 18.33 -0.53
C ASN A 389 -29.58 17.89 -0.36
N TYR A 390 -29.84 16.97 0.57
CA TYR A 390 -31.19 16.54 0.95
C TYR A 390 -31.18 15.99 2.38
N ALA A 391 -32.34 16.01 3.02
CA ALA A 391 -32.57 15.37 4.31
C ALA A 391 -34.06 15.11 4.53
N PHE A 392 -34.40 14.38 5.60
CA PHE A 392 -35.75 14.34 6.12
C PHE A 392 -35.98 15.45 7.14
N PRO A 393 -37.17 16.08 7.17
CA PRO A 393 -37.45 17.13 8.14
C PRO A 393 -37.74 16.60 9.56
N SER A 394 -38.07 15.31 9.69
CA SER A 394 -38.36 14.65 10.97
C SER A 394 -38.14 13.13 10.90
N GLU A 395 -38.09 12.47 12.07
CA GLU A 395 -38.11 11.00 12.16
C GLU A 395 -39.38 10.40 11.55
N ASP A 396 -40.54 11.04 11.74
CA ASP A 396 -41.80 10.56 11.18
C ASP A 396 -41.79 10.57 9.65
N ALA A 397 -41.24 11.62 9.04
CA ALA A 397 -41.10 11.72 7.59
C ALA A 397 -40.20 10.59 7.06
N ARG A 398 -39.11 10.30 7.77
CA ARG A 398 -38.19 9.21 7.44
C ARG A 398 -38.86 7.84 7.57
N ALA A 399 -39.56 7.58 8.67
CA ALA A 399 -40.28 6.33 8.89
C ALA A 399 -41.34 6.11 7.80
N GLY A 400 -42.11 7.15 7.47
CA GLY A 400 -43.08 7.12 6.38
C GLY A 400 -42.45 6.79 5.02
N ALA A 401 -41.27 7.37 4.73
CA ALA A 401 -40.51 7.10 3.51
C ALA A 401 -40.08 5.63 3.39
N LEU A 402 -39.54 5.06 4.49
CA LEU A 402 -39.10 3.67 4.55
C LEU A 402 -40.27 2.70 4.35
N VAL A 403 -41.40 2.94 5.03
CA VAL A 403 -42.63 2.14 4.87
C VAL A 403 -43.14 2.22 3.44
N LYS A 404 -43.21 3.42 2.86
CA LYS A 404 -43.63 3.63 1.46
C LYS A 404 -42.74 2.84 0.49
N TYR A 405 -41.42 2.87 0.70
CA TYR A 405 -40.48 2.14 -0.16
C TYR A 405 -40.63 0.64 -0.01
N GLY A 406 -40.83 0.15 1.22
CA GLY A 406 -41.10 -1.26 1.51
C GLY A 406 -42.33 -1.78 0.77
N PHE A 407 -43.45 -1.04 0.82
CA PHE A 407 -44.66 -1.37 0.06
C PHE A 407 -44.44 -1.36 -1.45
N TRP A 408 -43.71 -0.36 -1.95
CA TRP A 408 -43.38 -0.30 -3.37
C TRP A 408 -42.58 -1.54 -3.80
N ARG A 409 -41.56 -1.93 -3.03
CA ARG A 409 -40.72 -3.11 -3.33
C ARG A 409 -41.54 -4.39 -3.31
N LEU A 410 -42.41 -4.57 -2.32
CA LEU A 410 -43.34 -5.70 -2.26
C LEU A 410 -44.26 -5.75 -3.49
N LYS A 411 -44.76 -4.60 -3.95
CA LYS A 411 -45.57 -4.52 -5.17
C LYS A 411 -44.78 -4.91 -6.42
N GLN A 412 -43.49 -4.57 -6.50
CA GLN A 412 -42.63 -4.97 -7.63
C GLN A 412 -42.30 -6.46 -7.60
N SER A 413 -42.13 -7.09 -6.43
CA SER A 413 -41.86 -8.53 -6.37
C SER A 413 -43.00 -9.39 -6.90
N PHE A 414 -44.23 -8.89 -6.93
CA PHE A 414 -45.35 -9.57 -7.59
C PHE A 414 -45.37 -9.43 -9.12
N LYS A 415 -44.53 -8.57 -9.69
CA LYS A 415 -44.44 -8.33 -11.14
C LYS A 415 -43.27 -9.04 -11.81
N GLU A 416 -42.27 -9.45 -11.05
CA GLU A 416 -41.15 -10.23 -11.59
C GLU A 416 -41.63 -11.67 -11.86
N PRO A 417 -41.51 -12.20 -13.09
CA PRO A 417 -41.80 -13.60 -13.34
C PRO A 417 -40.84 -14.45 -12.50
N VAL A 418 -41.40 -15.46 -11.82
CA VAL A 418 -40.62 -16.45 -11.08
C VAL A 418 -39.56 -17.01 -12.04
N LYS A 419 -38.28 -16.77 -11.76
CA LYS A 419 -37.21 -17.47 -12.50
C LYS A 419 -37.45 -18.96 -12.30
N GLU A 420 -37.78 -19.67 -13.38
CA GLU A 420 -37.90 -21.12 -13.33
C GLU A 420 -36.63 -21.68 -12.71
N PRO A 421 -36.75 -22.63 -11.76
CA PRO A 421 -35.59 -23.27 -11.20
C PRO A 421 -34.77 -23.85 -12.35
N VAL A 422 -33.50 -23.46 -12.43
CA VAL A 422 -32.52 -24.09 -13.31
C VAL A 422 -32.56 -25.57 -12.96
N LYS A 423 -33.11 -26.40 -13.85
CA LYS A 423 -33.05 -27.87 -13.70
C LYS A 423 -31.56 -28.22 -13.64
N GLU A 424 -31.09 -28.58 -12.45
CA GLU A 424 -29.79 -29.22 -12.32
C GLU A 424 -29.77 -30.42 -13.27
N PRO A 425 -28.72 -30.58 -14.10
CA PRO A 425 -28.58 -31.78 -14.91
C PRO A 425 -28.57 -32.98 -13.96
N VAL A 426 -29.54 -33.88 -14.14
CA VAL A 426 -29.63 -35.15 -13.42
C VAL A 426 -28.26 -35.83 -13.50
N PRO A 427 -27.63 -36.18 -12.36
CA PRO A 427 -26.37 -36.92 -12.37
C PRO A 427 -26.56 -38.21 -13.18
N GLN A 428 -25.76 -38.38 -14.24
CA GLN A 428 -25.71 -39.66 -14.94
C GLN A 428 -25.26 -40.73 -13.95
N PRO A 429 -25.93 -41.90 -13.92
CA PRO A 429 -25.47 -43.03 -13.12
C PRO A 429 -24.02 -43.38 -13.49
N PRO A 430 -23.16 -43.70 -12.52
CA PRO A 430 -21.79 -44.12 -12.81
C PRO A 430 -21.82 -45.34 -13.75
N ALA A 431 -21.04 -45.27 -14.83
CA ALA A 431 -20.86 -46.38 -15.75
C ALA A 431 -20.39 -47.64 -14.99
N PRO A 432 -20.94 -48.83 -15.28
CA PRO A 432 -20.56 -50.06 -14.61
C PRO A 432 -19.08 -50.34 -14.82
N THR A 433 -18.37 -50.58 -13.74
CA THR A 433 -16.96 -50.96 -13.72
C THR A 433 -16.79 -52.27 -14.50
N PRO A 434 -15.87 -52.34 -15.49
CA PRO A 434 -15.61 -53.60 -16.17
C PRO A 434 -15.04 -54.63 -15.18
N ALA A 435 -15.61 -55.82 -15.21
CA ALA A 435 -15.21 -56.94 -14.35
C ALA A 435 -13.73 -57.31 -14.58
N PRO A 436 -12.99 -57.71 -13.53
CA PRO A 436 -11.61 -58.15 -13.68
C PRO A 436 -11.54 -59.43 -14.51
N SER A 437 -10.77 -59.39 -15.59
CA SER A 437 -10.39 -60.57 -16.38
C SER A 437 -9.62 -61.55 -15.50
N LYS A 438 -10.08 -62.81 -15.47
CA LYS A 438 -9.30 -63.95 -14.97
C LYS A 438 -8.29 -64.41 -16.02
#